data_AF-W1YMR9-F1
#
_entry.id   AF-W1YMR9-F1
#
_cell.length_a   1.000
_cell.length_b   1.000
_cell.length_c   1.000
_cell.angle_alpha   90.00
_cell.angle_beta   90.00
_cell.angle_gamma   90.00
#
_symmetry.space_group_name_H-M   'P 1'
#
loop_
_entity.id
_entity.type
_entity.pdbx_description
1 polymer ?
#
loop_
_entity_poly.entity_id
_entity_poly.type
_entity_poly.pdbx_seq_one_letter_code
_entity_poly.pdbx_strand_id
1 'polypeptide(L)' 'GWRGALPHGKASDKIVAAGEFVTLDFGALYQGYCSDMTRTLLVNGEGVSAESHPLFNVYQIVLQAQLAA' A
#
# COMPACT_ATOMS: atom_id res chain seq x y z
N GLY A 1 1.31 6.61 -4.53
CA GLY A 1 1.32 7.07 -5.93
C GLY A 1 2.36 6.30 -6.71
N TRP A 2 3.07 6.97 -7.62
CA TRP A 2 4.00 6.33 -8.57
C TRP A 2 5.10 5.47 -7.91
N ARG A 3 5.55 5.83 -6.70
CA ARG A 3 6.53 5.04 -5.94
C ARG A 3 6.03 3.65 -5.54
N GLY A 4 4.72 3.39 -5.57
CA GLY A 4 4.16 2.05 -5.36
C GLY A 4 4.58 1.05 -6.43
N ALA A 5 5.12 1.50 -7.57
CA ALA A 5 5.73 0.64 -8.57
C ALA A 5 7.17 0.19 -8.21
N LEU A 6 7.71 0.60 -7.06
CA LEU A 6 9.04 0.23 -6.57
C LEU A 6 8.91 -0.77 -5.40
N PRO A 7 9.07 -2.10 -5.63
CA PRO A 7 8.85 -3.10 -4.59
C PRO A 7 9.74 -2.94 -3.35
N HIS A 8 10.96 -2.42 -3.52
CA HIS A 8 11.89 -2.10 -2.43
C HIS A 8 12.02 -0.59 -2.18
N GLY A 9 10.95 0.16 -2.42
CA GLY A 9 10.89 1.60 -2.25
C GLY A 9 10.88 2.02 -0.79
N LYS A 10 12.06 2.11 -0.16
CA LYS A 10 12.22 2.70 1.19
C LYS A 10 11.52 4.07 1.29
N ALA A 11 11.09 4.46 2.49
CA ALA A 11 10.52 5.78 2.73
C ALA A 11 11.45 6.89 2.19
N SER A 12 10.86 7.97 1.66
CA SER A 12 11.57 9.07 0.99
C SER A 12 10.88 10.39 1.32
N ASP A 13 11.48 11.50 0.93
CA ASP A 13 10.91 12.85 1.15
C ASP A 13 9.74 13.20 0.21
N LYS A 14 9.34 12.29 -0.71
CA LYS A 14 8.12 12.50 -1.51
C LYS A 14 6.92 12.65 -0.56
N ILE A 15 6.28 13.82 -0.61
CA ILE A 15 5.03 14.08 0.09
C ILE A 15 3.93 13.14 -0.42
N VAL A 16 3.23 12.52 0.53
CA VAL A 16 2.05 11.70 0.28
C VAL A 16 0.87 12.62 -0.01
N ALA A 17 0.16 12.36 -1.11
CA ALA A 17 -0.97 13.18 -1.53
C ALA A 17 -2.30 12.44 -1.34
N ALA A 18 -3.38 13.20 -1.14
CA ALA A 18 -4.75 12.69 -1.17
C ALA A 18 -5.04 11.95 -2.48
N GLY A 19 -5.79 10.86 -2.40
CA GLY A 19 -6.13 10.02 -3.55
C GLY A 19 -5.00 9.09 -4.00
N GLU A 20 -3.81 9.15 -3.40
CA GLU A 20 -2.76 8.18 -3.70
C GLU A 20 -2.94 6.88 -2.88
N PHE A 21 -2.69 5.74 -3.53
CA PHE A 21 -2.32 4.54 -2.78
C PHE A 21 -0.92 4.67 -2.16
N VAL A 22 -0.78 4.27 -0.90
CA VAL A 22 0.48 4.18 -0.17
C VAL A 22 0.68 2.75 0.32
N THR A 23 1.73 2.10 -0.18
CA THR A 23 2.16 0.79 0.30
C THR A 23 3.14 0.97 1.45
N LEU A 24 2.81 0.37 2.59
CA LEU A 24 3.62 0.31 3.79
C LEU A 24 4.06 -1.14 3.93
N ASP A 25 5.36 -1.37 3.84
CA ASP A 25 6.00 -2.66 4.03
C ASP A 25 6.97 -2.52 5.21
N PHE A 26 6.66 -3.19 6.32
CA PHE A 26 7.41 -3.03 7.55
C PHE A 26 7.21 -4.22 8.48
N GLY A 27 8.14 -4.36 9.42
CA GLY A 27 8.14 -5.39 10.44
C GLY A 27 8.67 -4.86 11.76
N ALA A 28 8.51 -5.66 12.81
CA ALA A 28 9.08 -5.41 14.12
C ALA A 28 9.92 -6.61 14.57
N LEU A 29 11.01 -6.33 15.26
CA LEU A 29 11.78 -7.34 15.99
C LEU A 29 11.33 -7.33 17.45
N TYR A 30 10.80 -8.45 17.92
CA TYR A 30 10.35 -8.60 19.29
C TYR A 30 10.89 -9.90 19.89
N GLN A 31 11.67 -9.79 20.97
CA GLN A 31 12.26 -10.93 21.68
C GLN A 31 13.02 -11.93 20.78
N GLY A 32 13.70 -11.43 19.74
CA GLY A 32 14.42 -12.27 18.78
C GLY A 32 13.58 -12.83 17.62
N TYR A 33 12.27 -12.55 17.58
CA TYR A 33 11.37 -12.93 16.50
C TYR A 33 11.00 -11.73 15.62
N CYS A 34 10.98 -11.92 14.31
CA CYS A 34 10.59 -10.90 13.34
C CYS A 34 9.13 -11.06 12.92
N SER A 35 8.39 -9.96 12.91
CA SER A 35 7.19 -9.83 12.09
C SER A 35 7.51 -9.17 10.75
N ASP A 36 6.66 -9.38 9.76
CA ASP A 36 6.74 -8.75 8.44
C ASP A 36 5.31 -8.57 7.90
N MET A 37 4.98 -7.36 7.46
CA MET A 37 3.63 -7.01 7.03
C MET A 37 3.63 -5.93 5.96
N THR A 38 2.86 -6.17 4.92
CA THR A 38 2.58 -5.22 3.85
C THR A 38 1.10 -4.83 3.82
N ARG A 39 0.79 -3.53 3.73
CA ARG A 39 -0.56 -3.01 3.45
C ARG A 39 -0.50 -1.85 2.48
N THR A 40 -1.46 -1.80 1.55
CA THR A 40 -1.64 -0.65 0.66
C THR A 40 -2.91 0.09 1.08
N LEU A 41 -2.80 1.34 1.49
CA LEU A 41 -3.90 2.17 1.97
C LEU A 41 -4.19 3.29 0.98
N LEU A 42 -5.47 3.64 0.80
CA LEU A 42 -5.86 4.84 0.05
C LEU A 42 -5.84 6.05 0.98
N VAL A 43 -5.06 7.07 0.61
CA VAL A 43 -4.98 8.31 1.38
C VAL A 43 -6.25 9.12 1.12
N ASN A 44 -6.99 9.42 2.18
CA ASN A 44 -8.26 10.15 2.08
C ASN A 44 -8.06 11.60 1.58
N GLY A 45 -9.12 12.17 1.02
CA GLY A 45 -9.20 13.56 0.60
C GLY A 45 -10.57 13.88 0.02
N GLU A 46 -10.80 15.15 -0.29
CA GLU A 46 -12.07 15.59 -0.87
C GLU A 46 -12.34 14.87 -2.21
N GLY A 47 -13.54 14.27 -2.33
CA GLY A 47 -13.95 13.54 -3.52
C GLY A 47 -13.23 12.21 -3.77
N VAL A 48 -12.37 11.74 -2.84
CA VAL A 48 -11.67 10.46 -2.97
C VAL A 48 -12.58 9.32 -2.53
N SER A 49 -12.78 8.33 -3.40
CA SER A 49 -13.42 7.05 -3.06
C SER A 49 -12.57 5.88 -3.55
N ALA A 50 -12.72 4.71 -2.93
CA ALA A 50 -11.92 3.54 -3.29
C ALA A 50 -12.23 3.07 -4.71
N GLU A 51 -13.52 2.95 -5.05
CA GLU A 51 -14.02 2.38 -6.30
C GLU A 51 -13.71 3.28 -7.51
N SER A 52 -13.55 4.58 -7.30
CA SER A 52 -13.16 5.53 -8.35
C SER A 52 -11.66 5.58 -8.62
N HIS A 53 -10.83 4.97 -7.76
CA HIS A 53 -9.39 5.02 -7.91
C HIS A 53 -8.94 4.22 -9.16
N PRO A 54 -8.07 4.76 -10.03
CA PRO A 54 -7.66 4.08 -11.28
C PRO A 54 -7.05 2.69 -11.10
N LEU A 55 -6.43 2.43 -9.95
CA LEU A 55 -5.83 1.13 -9.59
C LEU A 55 -6.73 0.27 -8.69
N PHE A 56 -8.00 0.61 -8.49
CA PHE A 56 -8.90 -0.19 -7.66
C PHE A 56 -8.98 -1.64 -8.14
N ASN A 57 -9.15 -1.86 -9.44
CA ASN A 57 -9.19 -3.21 -10.01
C ASN A 57 -7.89 -3.98 -9.79
N VAL A 58 -6.74 -3.30 -9.89
CA VAL A 58 -5.42 -3.92 -9.61
C VAL A 58 -5.33 -4.32 -8.14
N TYR A 59 -5.78 -3.46 -7.23
CA TYR A 59 -5.84 -3.78 -5.80
C TYR A 59 -6.71 -5.03 -5.54
N GLN A 60 -7.88 -5.12 -6.17
CA GLN A 60 -8.77 -6.29 -6.03
C GLN A 60 -8.13 -7.57 -6.57
N ILE A 61 -7.46 -7.52 -7.72
CA ILE A 61 -6.72 -8.68 -8.27
C ILE A 61 -5.64 -9.15 -7.29
N VAL A 62 -4.85 -8.23 -6.74
CA VAL A 62 -3.80 -8.54 -5.76
C VAL A 62 -4.39 -9.13 -4.48
N LEU A 63 -5.48 -8.56 -3.97
CA LEU A 63 -6.19 -9.08 -2.80
C LEU A 63 -6.73 -10.50 -3.06
N GLN A 64 -7.39 -10.72 -4.20
CA GLN A 64 -7.90 -12.03 -4.59
C GLN A 64 -6.77 -13.06 -4.67
N ALA A 65 -5.63 -12.70 -5.28
CA ALA A 65 -4.46 -13.58 -5.35
C ALA A 65 -3.92 -13.90 -3.95
N GLN A 66 -3.89 -12.93 -3.04
CA GLN A 66 -3.43 -13.13 -1.66
C GLN A 66 -4.36 -14.04 -0.86
N LEU A 67 -5.68 -13.97 -1.07
CA LEU A 67 -6.66 -14.84 -0.41
C LEU A 67 -6.71 -16.26 -0.98
N ALA A 68 -6.19 -16.48 -2.19
CA ALA A 68 -6.15 -17.78 -2.85
C ALA A 68 -4.92 -18.62 -2.50
N ALA A 69 -3.94 -18.05 -1.79
CA ALA A 69 -2.73 -18.71 -1.32
C ALA A 69 -2.94 -19.36 0.04
#